data_AF-A0A7X6KXF0-F1
#
_entry.id   AF-A0A7X6KXF0-F1
#
_cell.length_a   1.000
_cell.length_b   1.000
_cell.length_c   1.000
_cell.angle_alpha   90.00
_cell.angle_beta   90.00
_cell.angle_gamma   90.00
#
_symmetry.space_group_name_H-M   'P 1'
#
loop_
_entity.id
_entity.type
_entity.pdbx_description
1 polymer ?
#
loop_
_entity_poly.entity_id
_entity_poly.type
_entity_poly.pdbx_seq_one_letter_code
_entity_poly.pdbx_strand_id
1 'polypeptide(L)'
;MSDDDDLGIEIPDDLSGLAEASAPDEPTITLLVTQVAEAKPLAAACSLAGIDVDAVPSPVGALAVLRAAPNAAAGTAAAAALSRILPMAPVLLLDRRGGRIAASRWSGGEHEDDLAAGLVLSGAPSELEDLLLGTRTPAEVPGTVTSVGMSRWSAMRALSAGRRKK
;
A
#
# COMPACT_ATOMS: atom_id res chain seq x y z
N MET A 1 5.76 -45.72 -33.86
CA MET A 1 5.92 -44.53 -34.71
C MET A 1 4.58 -44.30 -35.35
N SER A 2 3.84 -43.22 -35.18
CA SER A 2 3.79 -42.11 -34.20
C SER A 2 2.44 -41.48 -34.53
N ASP A 3 1.48 -41.50 -33.60
CA ASP A 3 0.26 -40.71 -33.72
C ASP A 3 0.55 -39.41 -32.95
N ASP A 4 0.98 -38.39 -33.69
CA ASP A 4 1.08 -37.01 -33.18
C ASP A 4 -0.23 -36.34 -33.58
N ASP A 5 -1.13 -36.19 -32.60
CA ASP A 5 -2.40 -35.50 -32.72
C ASP A 5 -2.17 -34.05 -33.16
N ASP A 6 -2.58 -33.76 -34.40
CA ASP A 6 -2.65 -32.43 -35.00
C ASP A 6 -3.80 -31.64 -34.34
N LEU A 7 -3.55 -31.16 -33.12
CA LEU A 7 -4.45 -30.26 -32.42
C LEU A 7 -4.44 -28.93 -33.18
N GLY A 8 -5.47 -28.68 -33.98
CA GLY A 8 -5.72 -27.46 -34.77
C GLY A 8 -5.86 -26.19 -33.93
N ILE A 9 -4.84 -25.86 -33.17
CA ILE A 9 -4.67 -24.66 -32.38
C ILE A 9 -4.22 -23.58 -33.35
N GLU A 10 -5.17 -22.77 -33.83
CA GLU A 10 -4.86 -21.52 -34.53
C GLU A 10 -4.18 -20.59 -33.51
N ILE A 11 -2.87 -20.42 -33.64
CA ILE A 11 -2.11 -19.43 -32.86
C ILE A 11 -2.29 -18.08 -33.57
N PRO A 12 -3.04 -17.12 -32.99
CA PRO A 12 -3.13 -15.79 -33.56
C PRO A 12 -1.73 -15.15 -33.59
N ASP A 13 -1.35 -14.61 -34.75
CA ASP A 13 -0.03 -14.00 -35.02
C ASP A 13 0.04 -12.54 -34.51
N ASP A 14 -1.04 -12.05 -33.90
CA ASP A 14 -1.13 -10.76 -33.25
C ASP A 14 -1.27 -10.96 -31.72
N LEU A 15 -0.63 -10.08 -30.95
CA LEU A 15 -0.67 -10.09 -29.48
C LEU A 15 -2.07 -9.77 -28.91
N SER A 16 -3.11 -9.76 -29.73
CA SER A 16 -4.51 -9.50 -29.39
C SER A 16 -5.07 -10.54 -28.42
N GLY A 17 -4.63 -11.80 -28.53
CA GLY A 17 -4.97 -12.87 -27.59
C GLY A 17 -4.53 -12.58 -26.15
N LEU A 18 -3.50 -11.75 -25.93
CA LEU A 18 -3.09 -11.31 -24.59
C LEU A 18 -4.04 -10.26 -23.99
N ALA A 19 -4.67 -9.43 -24.84
CA ALA A 19 -5.61 -8.41 -24.37
C ALA A 19 -6.91 -9.02 -23.87
N GLU A 20 -7.41 -10.06 -24.57
CA GLU A 20 -8.58 -10.84 -24.15
C GLU A 20 -8.27 -11.79 -22.99
N ALA A 21 -7.03 -12.29 -22.91
CA ALA A 21 -6.50 -13.00 -21.75
C ALA A 21 -6.08 -12.08 -20.58
N SER A 22 -6.48 -10.80 -20.60
CA SER A 22 -6.45 -9.94 -19.42
C SER A 22 -7.46 -10.51 -18.42
N ALA A 23 -6.97 -11.51 -17.67
CA ALA A 23 -7.65 -12.24 -16.63
C ALA A 23 -7.96 -11.30 -15.43
N PRO A 24 -8.74 -11.77 -14.44
CA PRO A 24 -9.63 -10.98 -13.58
C PRO A 24 -8.93 -9.82 -12.85
N ASP A 25 -9.70 -8.76 -12.59
CA ASP A 25 -9.46 -7.66 -11.63
C ASP A 25 -8.07 -7.72 -10.97
N GLU A 26 -7.05 -7.26 -11.70
CA GLU A 26 -5.66 -7.45 -11.29
C GLU A 26 -5.44 -6.83 -9.90
N PRO A 27 -4.86 -7.58 -8.93
CA PRO A 27 -4.87 -7.19 -7.53
C PRO A 27 -4.22 -5.82 -7.35
N THR A 28 -5.07 -4.85 -6.99
CA THR A 28 -4.63 -3.50 -6.69
C THR A 28 -4.28 -3.42 -5.22
N ILE A 29 -3.05 -3.05 -4.91
CA ILE A 29 -2.58 -2.88 -3.54
C ILE A 29 -1.98 -1.49 -3.41
N THR A 30 -2.56 -0.69 -2.52
CA THR A 30 -2.08 0.64 -2.20
C THR A 30 -1.69 0.70 -0.73
N LEU A 31 -0.47 1.15 -0.45
CA LEU A 31 0.01 1.28 0.91
C LEU A 31 0.83 2.56 1.10
N LEU A 32 0.89 3.01 2.35
CA LEU A 32 1.64 4.18 2.77
C LEU A 32 2.76 3.76 3.73
N VAL A 33 4.00 4.07 3.39
CA VAL A 33 5.17 3.86 4.26
C VAL A 33 5.37 5.10 5.10
N THR A 34 5.52 4.91 6.41
CA THR A 34 5.69 6.02 7.35
C THR A 34 6.81 5.74 8.34
N GLN A 35 7.35 6.79 8.94
CA GLN A 35 8.32 6.70 10.04
C GLN A 35 7.63 6.70 11.43
N VAL A 36 6.35 6.32 11.49
CA VAL A 36 5.63 6.17 12.76
C VAL A 36 6.06 4.86 13.41
N ALA A 37 6.64 4.92 14.60
CA ALA A 37 7.28 3.76 15.23
C ALA A 37 6.35 2.56 15.49
N GLU A 38 5.06 2.79 15.73
CA GLU A 38 4.12 1.74 16.13
C GLU A 38 2.83 1.80 15.29
N ALA A 39 2.22 0.63 15.04
CA ALA A 39 0.99 0.51 14.25
C ALA A 39 -0.20 1.28 14.87
N LYS A 40 -0.35 1.29 16.20
CA LYS A 40 -1.49 1.94 16.87
C LYS A 40 -1.52 3.48 16.67
N PRO A 41 -0.42 4.23 16.88
CA PRO A 41 -0.37 5.64 16.51
C PRO A 41 -0.62 5.90 15.02
N LEU A 42 -0.16 5.02 14.12
CA LEU A 42 -0.42 5.17 12.69
C LEU A 42 -1.90 4.97 12.34
N ALA A 43 -2.53 3.91 12.86
CA ALA A 43 -3.96 3.66 12.70
C ALA A 43 -4.79 4.85 13.22
N ALA A 44 -4.36 5.44 14.33
CA ALA A 44 -4.98 6.65 14.88
C ALA A 44 -4.82 7.87 13.97
N ALA A 45 -3.64 8.08 13.39
CA ALA A 45 -3.42 9.16 12.42
C ALA A 45 -4.31 8.98 11.18
N CYS A 46 -4.41 7.76 10.66
CA CYS A 46 -5.27 7.42 9.52
C CYS A 46 -6.75 7.63 9.85
N SER A 47 -7.20 7.22 11.04
CA SER A 47 -8.57 7.47 11.52
C SER A 47 -8.89 8.97 11.60
N LEU A 48 -7.95 9.79 12.10
CA LEU A 48 -8.12 11.25 12.14
C LEU A 48 -8.11 11.89 10.74
N ALA A 49 -7.38 11.29 9.79
CA ALA A 49 -7.36 11.69 8.38
C ALA A 49 -8.60 11.20 7.60
N GLY A 50 -9.44 10.34 8.19
CA GLY A 50 -10.59 9.75 7.52
C GLY A 50 -10.22 8.65 6.51
N ILE A 51 -9.14 7.92 6.76
CA ILE A 51 -8.61 6.88 5.88
C ILE A 51 -8.77 5.50 6.54
N ASP A 52 -9.44 4.60 5.84
CA ASP A 52 -9.65 3.22 6.26
C ASP A 52 -8.45 2.36 5.87
N VAL A 53 -7.68 1.96 6.87
CA VAL A 53 -6.43 1.20 6.70
C VAL A 53 -6.31 0.11 7.75
N ASP A 54 -5.46 -0.86 7.43
CA ASP A 54 -4.83 -1.72 8.42
C ASP A 54 -3.37 -1.28 8.59
N ALA A 55 -3.04 -0.78 9.78
CA ALA A 55 -1.70 -0.36 10.13
C ALA A 55 -0.89 -1.57 10.59
N VAL A 56 0.19 -1.88 9.87
CA VAL A 56 1.02 -3.06 10.06
C VAL A 56 2.38 -2.63 10.64
N PRO A 57 2.88 -3.24 11.72
CA PRO A 57 4.22 -2.95 12.22
C PRO A 57 5.30 -3.47 11.26
N SER A 58 6.39 -2.73 11.11
CA SER A 58 7.58 -3.19 10.39
C SER A 58 8.86 -2.70 11.09
N PRO A 59 10.04 -3.27 10.76
CA PRO A 59 11.32 -2.86 11.34
C PRO A 59 11.69 -1.38 11.14
N VAL A 60 11.12 -0.72 10.12
CA VAL A 60 11.44 0.68 9.75
C VAL A 60 10.31 1.66 10.11
N GLY A 61 9.36 1.22 10.92
CA GLY A 61 8.12 1.95 11.25
C GLY A 61 6.88 1.21 10.79
N ALA A 62 5.72 1.81 10.97
CA ALA A 62 4.45 1.22 10.59
C ALA A 62 4.06 1.57 9.14
N LEU A 63 3.46 0.59 8.48
CA LEU A 63 2.92 0.66 7.13
C LEU A 63 1.39 0.78 7.23
N ALA A 64 0.74 1.57 6.39
CA ALA A 64 -0.72 1.62 6.33
C ALA A 64 -1.19 1.03 5.00
N VAL A 65 -1.81 -0.15 5.05
CA VAL A 65 -2.40 -0.79 3.87
C VAL A 65 -3.84 -0.29 3.71
N LEU A 66 -4.16 0.33 2.57
CA LEU A 66 -5.49 0.85 2.31
C LEU A 66 -6.46 -0.32 2.09
N ARG A 67 -7.61 -0.28 2.75
CA ARG A 67 -8.65 -1.32 2.57
C ARG A 67 -9.36 -1.23 1.24
N ALA A 68 -9.47 -0.02 0.69
CA ALA A 68 -10.06 0.23 -0.61
C ALA A 68 -9.35 1.41 -1.29
N ALA A 69 -8.82 1.17 -2.49
CA ALA A 69 -8.25 2.18 -3.36
C ALA A 69 -8.75 1.91 -4.79
N PRO A 70 -9.98 2.31 -5.14
CA PRO A 70 -10.59 1.95 -6.43
C PRO A 70 -9.82 2.52 -7.63
N ASN A 71 -9.09 3.62 -7.43
CA ASN A 71 -8.26 4.28 -8.42
C ASN A 71 -7.02 4.88 -7.77
N ALA A 72 -6.01 5.23 -8.58
CA ALA A 72 -4.78 5.86 -8.11
C ALA A 72 -5.04 7.18 -7.35
N ALA A 73 -6.10 7.93 -7.73
CA ALA A 73 -6.46 9.17 -7.07
C ALA A 73 -6.87 8.98 -5.60
N ALA A 74 -7.46 7.84 -5.23
CA ALA A 74 -7.78 7.50 -3.85
C ALA A 74 -6.49 7.31 -3.01
N GLY A 75 -5.47 6.64 -3.57
CA GLY A 75 -4.16 6.49 -2.93
C GLY A 75 -3.46 7.84 -2.73
N THR A 76 -3.44 8.66 -3.77
CA THR A 76 -2.92 10.04 -3.73
C THR A 76 -3.62 10.89 -2.67
N ALA A 77 -4.95 10.85 -2.60
CA ALA A 77 -5.72 11.59 -1.60
C ALA A 77 -5.41 11.13 -0.17
N ALA A 78 -5.24 9.83 0.05
CA ALA A 78 -4.85 9.26 1.34
C ALA A 78 -3.43 9.69 1.74
N ALA A 79 -2.47 9.66 0.83
CA ALA A 79 -1.10 10.10 1.08
C ALA A 79 -1.02 11.59 1.44
N ALA A 80 -1.76 12.43 0.70
CA ALA A 80 -1.88 13.86 0.98
C ALA A 80 -2.54 14.12 2.34
N ALA A 81 -3.64 13.43 2.67
CA ALA A 81 -4.32 13.60 3.94
C ALA A 81 -3.44 13.15 5.13
N LEU A 82 -2.77 12.00 5.01
CA LEU A 82 -1.92 11.47 6.08
C LEU A 82 -0.67 12.33 6.31
N SER A 83 -0.03 12.83 5.25
CA SER A 83 1.15 13.70 5.37
C SER A 83 0.86 15.05 6.04
N ARG A 84 -0.38 15.56 5.96
CA ARG A 84 -0.82 16.72 6.77
C ARG A 84 -0.92 16.40 8.26
N ILE A 85 -1.36 15.19 8.61
CA ILE A 85 -1.47 14.74 10.02
C ILE A 85 -0.08 14.44 10.62
N LEU A 86 0.85 13.98 9.79
CA LEU A 86 2.21 13.55 10.18
C LEU A 86 3.29 14.51 9.63
N PRO A 87 3.36 15.77 10.06
CA PRO A 87 4.29 16.76 9.49
C PRO A 87 5.77 16.49 9.83
N MET A 88 6.06 15.48 10.66
CA MET A 88 7.41 15.20 11.16
C MET A 88 8.28 14.43 10.16
N ALA A 89 7.68 13.73 9.20
CA ALA A 89 8.37 12.91 8.22
C ALA A 89 7.51 12.75 6.96
N PRO A 90 8.13 12.60 5.78
CA PRO A 90 7.39 12.34 4.55
C PRO A 90 6.66 10.99 4.61
N VAL A 91 5.55 10.90 3.87
CA VAL A 91 4.80 9.68 3.62
C VAL A 91 5.15 9.19 2.23
N LEU A 92 5.54 7.93 2.07
CA LEU A 92 5.71 7.34 0.74
C LEU A 92 4.46 6.58 0.36
N LEU A 93 3.90 6.89 -0.81
CA LEU A 93 2.81 6.13 -1.42
C LEU A 93 3.43 5.08 -2.34
N LEU A 94 3.06 3.82 -2.14
CA LEU A 94 3.27 2.76 -3.13
C LEU A 94 1.91 2.29 -3.63
N ASP A 95 1.73 2.33 -4.94
CA ASP A 95 0.49 1.89 -5.60
C ASP A 95 0.82 0.83 -6.65
N ARG A 96 0.41 -0.41 -6.40
CA ARG A 96 0.53 -1.52 -7.34
C ARG A 96 -0.77 -1.68 -8.10
N ARG A 97 -0.70 -1.56 -9.42
CA ARG A 97 -1.84 -1.70 -10.33
C ARG A 97 -1.37 -2.05 -11.74
N GLY A 98 -2.04 -2.97 -12.42
CA GLY A 98 -1.72 -3.24 -13.83
C GLY A 98 -0.31 -3.83 -14.03
N GLY A 99 0.19 -4.65 -13.10
CA GLY A 99 1.55 -5.18 -13.10
C GLY A 99 2.65 -4.16 -12.80
N ARG A 100 2.31 -2.90 -12.51
CA ARG A 100 3.25 -1.80 -12.25
C ARG A 100 3.15 -1.36 -10.81
N ILE A 101 4.28 -0.89 -10.28
CA ILE A 101 4.37 -0.27 -8.96
C ILE A 101 4.80 1.17 -9.17
N ALA A 102 3.93 2.11 -8.80
CA ALA A 102 4.28 3.53 -8.71
C ALA A 102 4.70 3.84 -7.27
N ALA A 103 5.71 4.71 -7.11
CA ALA A 103 6.15 5.20 -5.81
C ALA A 103 6.28 6.72 -5.84
N SER A 104 5.73 7.41 -4.84
CA SER A 104 5.82 8.87 -4.73
C SER A 104 5.97 9.32 -3.28
N ARG A 105 6.57 10.48 -3.07
CA ARG A 105 6.77 11.09 -1.75
C ARG A 105 5.79 12.25 -1.53
N TRP A 106 5.25 12.30 -0.33
CA TRP A 106 4.26 13.29 0.08
C TRP A 106 4.64 13.95 1.40
N SER A 107 4.53 15.27 1.46
CA SER A 107 4.85 16.07 2.65
C SER A 107 3.89 17.24 2.77
N GLY A 108 3.32 17.44 3.97
CA GLY A 108 2.38 18.55 4.21
C GLY A 108 1.12 18.55 3.32
N GLY A 109 0.81 17.43 2.67
CA GLY A 109 -0.30 17.33 1.72
C GLY A 109 0.03 17.62 0.26
N GLU A 110 1.30 17.90 -0.04
CA GLU A 110 1.81 18.12 -1.40
C GLU A 110 2.61 16.92 -1.89
N HIS A 111 2.58 16.68 -3.20
CA HIS A 111 3.48 15.75 -3.88
C HIS A 111 4.85 16.42 -4.01
N GLU A 112 5.92 15.75 -3.57
CA GLU A 112 7.28 16.27 -3.68
C GLU A 112 7.96 15.75 -4.95
N ASP A 113 8.04 14.43 -5.09
CA ASP A 113 8.69 13.75 -6.20
C ASP A 113 8.19 12.31 -6.40
N ASP A 114 8.37 11.81 -7.61
CA ASP A 114 8.21 10.40 -7.93
C ASP A 114 9.53 9.66 -7.70
N LEU A 115 9.43 8.45 -7.16
CA LEU A 115 10.56 7.62 -6.81
C LEU A 115 10.64 6.42 -7.74
N ALA A 116 11.86 6.02 -8.10
CA ALA A 116 12.06 4.76 -8.80
C ALA A 116 11.66 3.60 -7.87
N ALA A 117 10.57 2.90 -8.20
CA ALA A 117 10.04 1.82 -7.35
C ALA A 117 11.09 0.75 -7.04
N GLY A 118 11.93 0.38 -8.01
CA GLY A 118 13.01 -0.58 -7.78
C GLY A 118 14.04 -0.13 -6.73
N LEU A 119 14.32 1.19 -6.62
CA LEU A 119 15.19 1.73 -5.58
C LEU A 119 14.50 1.70 -4.21
N VAL A 120 13.21 2.07 -4.16
CA VAL A 120 12.42 2.02 -2.91
C VAL A 120 12.38 0.58 -2.38
N LEU A 121 12.17 -0.39 -3.27
CA LEU A 121 12.08 -1.81 -2.90
C LEU A 121 13.45 -2.43 -2.58
N SER A 122 14.55 -1.95 -3.17
CA SER A 122 15.90 -2.53 -2.91
C SER A 122 16.34 -2.49 -1.45
N GLY A 123 15.80 -1.56 -0.66
CA GLY A 123 16.06 -1.43 0.78
C GLY A 123 14.82 -1.63 1.64
N ALA A 124 13.73 -2.15 1.07
CA ALA A 124 12.49 -2.39 1.78
C ALA A 124 12.64 -3.55 2.80
N PRO A 125 11.96 -3.50 3.95
CA PRO A 125 11.78 -4.68 4.76
C PRO A 125 10.91 -5.70 4.03
N SER A 126 11.11 -6.99 4.30
CA SER A 126 10.32 -8.09 3.73
C SER A 126 8.81 -7.89 3.91
N GLU A 127 8.39 -7.35 5.06
CA GLU A 127 6.97 -7.07 5.32
C GLU A 127 6.36 -6.09 4.32
N LEU A 128 7.13 -5.10 3.85
CA LEU A 128 6.66 -4.14 2.85
C LEU A 128 6.45 -4.82 1.50
N GLU A 129 7.43 -5.63 1.08
CA GLU A 129 7.34 -6.37 -0.19
C GLU A 129 6.20 -7.39 -0.16
N ASP A 130 6.09 -8.18 0.90
CA ASP A 130 5.06 -9.22 1.02
C ASP A 130 3.65 -8.64 0.96
N LEU A 131 3.43 -7.51 1.66
CA LEU A 131 2.15 -6.81 1.62
C LEU A 131 1.89 -6.20 0.24
N LEU A 132 2.88 -5.56 -0.39
CA LEU A 132 2.72 -4.91 -1.70
C LEU A 132 2.45 -5.91 -2.82
N LEU A 133 3.09 -7.09 -2.75
CA LEU A 133 2.92 -8.17 -3.72
C LEU A 133 1.68 -9.03 -3.43
N GLY A 134 1.12 -8.92 -2.23
CA GLY A 134 -0.06 -9.67 -1.79
C GLY A 134 0.26 -11.13 -1.45
N THR A 135 1.53 -11.47 -1.20
CA THR A 135 1.93 -12.79 -0.69
C THR A 135 1.56 -12.96 0.78
N ARG A 136 1.35 -11.84 1.49
CA ARG A 136 0.86 -11.78 2.86
C ARG A 136 -0.22 -10.72 2.99
N THR A 137 -1.23 -11.00 3.81
CA THR A 137 -2.30 -10.04 4.13
C THR A 137 -2.03 -9.32 5.46
N PRO A 138 -2.58 -8.11 5.68
CA PRO A 138 -2.44 -7.41 6.96
C PRO A 138 -2.89 -8.22 8.18
N ALA A 139 -3.92 -9.07 8.01
CA ALA A 139 -4.48 -9.90 9.07
C ALA A 139 -3.51 -11.00 9.56
N GLU A 140 -2.54 -11.39 8.73
CA GLU A 140 -1.53 -12.40 9.05
C GLU A 140 -0.30 -11.80 9.77
N VAL A 141 -0.25 -10.48 9.93
CA VAL A 141 0.87 -9.81 10.60
C VAL A 141 0.52 -9.55 12.08
N PRO A 142 1.27 -10.14 13.04
CA PRO A 142 1.05 -9.86 14.45
C PRO A 142 1.22 -8.38 14.78
N GLY A 143 0.26 -7.83 15.54
CA GLY A 143 0.30 -6.43 15.95
C GLY A 143 -0.32 -5.46 14.94
N THR A 144 -0.94 -5.95 13.86
CA THR A 144 -1.77 -5.12 12.97
C THR A 144 -2.91 -4.47 13.75
N VAL A 145 -3.16 -3.18 13.45
CA VAL A 145 -4.22 -2.38 14.08
C VAL A 145 -5.05 -1.70 12.99
N THR A 146 -6.36 -1.89 13.02
CA THR A 146 -7.28 -1.20 12.11
C THR A 146 -7.53 0.25 12.54
N SER A 147 -7.67 1.17 11.57
CA SER A 147 -8.18 2.52 11.82
C SER A 147 -9.70 2.58 11.96
N VAL A 148 -10.42 1.58 11.43
CA VAL A 148 -11.89 1.54 11.35
C VAL A 148 -12.50 1.37 12.74
N GLY A 149 -13.53 2.16 13.03
CA GLY A 149 -14.24 2.12 14.31
C GLY A 149 -13.51 2.81 15.47
N MET A 150 -12.34 3.41 15.23
CA MET A 150 -11.64 4.18 16.26
C MET A 150 -12.36 5.50 16.53
N SER A 151 -12.72 5.76 17.79
CA SER A 151 -13.31 7.06 18.15
C SER A 151 -12.27 8.17 18.04
N ARG A 152 -12.69 9.39 17.66
CA ARG A 152 -11.81 10.57 17.57
C ARG A 152 -11.01 10.79 18.85
N TRP A 153 -11.62 10.60 20.02
CA TRP A 153 -10.94 10.73 21.32
C TRP A 153 -9.86 9.66 21.53
N SER A 154 -10.17 8.40 21.22
CA SER A 154 -9.20 7.30 21.29
C SER A 154 -8.02 7.54 20.34
N ALA A 155 -8.32 7.99 19.12
CA ALA A 155 -7.31 8.29 18.11
C ALA A 155 -6.38 9.43 18.56
N MET A 156 -6.91 10.55 19.05
CA MET A 156 -6.10 11.64 19.60
C MET A 156 -5.19 11.18 20.75
N ARG A 157 -5.71 10.33 21.66
CA ARG A 157 -4.93 9.79 22.77
C ARG A 157 -3.81 8.86 22.30
N ALA A 158 -4.09 7.98 21.34
CA ALA A 158 -3.10 7.06 20.77
C ALA A 158 -1.99 7.81 20.02
N LEU A 159 -2.36 8.81 19.21
CA LEU A 159 -1.40 9.62 18.45
C LEU A 159 -0.49 10.45 19.36
N SER A 160 -1.05 11.05 20.42
CA SER A 160 -0.27 11.83 21.39
C SER A 160 0.65 10.97 22.27
N ALA A 161 0.25 9.73 22.59
CA ALA A 161 1.11 8.78 23.31
C ALA A 161 2.34 8.37 22.47
N GLY A 162 2.17 8.18 21.16
CA GLY A 162 3.27 7.85 20.25
C GLY A 162 4.31 8.96 20.11
N ARG A 163 3.89 10.24 20.20
CA ARG A 163 4.82 11.40 20.13
C ARG A 163 5.77 11.51 21.33
N ARG A 164 5.49 10.85 22.46
CA ARG A 164 6.28 10.97 23.70
C ARG A 164 7.40 9.92 23.85
N LYS A 165 7.48 8.93 22.95
CA LYS A 165 8.41 7.78 23.05
C LYS A 165 9.76 7.98 22.31
N LYS A 166 10.16 9.23 22.03
CA LYS A 166 11.48 9.53 21.47
C LYS A 166 12.51 9.73 22.56
#